data_AF-A0A1F3SGR1-F1
#
_entry.id   AF-A0A1F3SGR1-F1
#
_cell.length_a   1.000
_cell.length_b   1.000
_cell.length_c   1.000
_cell.angle_alpha   90.00
_cell.angle_beta   90.00
_cell.angle_gamma   90.00
#
_symmetry.space_group_name_H-M   'P 1'
#
loop_
_entity.id
_entity.type
_entity.pdbx_description
1 polymer ?
#
loop_
_entity_poly.entity_id
_entity_poly.type
_entity_poly.pdbx_seq_one_letter_code
_entity_poly.pdbx_strand_id
1 'polypeptide(L)'
;MNSATLEILIKARNLTSAQVSERVGVSRQTLSKWLNKQKHVQVRSDHLQRLADLFHVPMETLMNPLPALEENQARELEATLNWDRLYLSVEDLILALKKWEPQAVARLVQTYGLVTSARIVGDKKALWNRYPYYKKHIHPGLRKILDQVWEQQWKQTLK
;
A
#
# COMPACT_ATOMS: atom_id res chain seq x y z
N MET A 1 11.72 -2.66 18.69
CA MET A 1 10.63 -2.63 17.68
C MET A 1 10.70 -1.35 16.88
N ASN A 2 10.53 -1.42 15.56
CA ASN A 2 10.46 -0.29 14.65
C ASN A 2 9.01 0.24 14.57
N SER A 3 8.83 1.53 14.85
CA SER A 3 7.51 2.18 14.96
C SER A 3 6.83 2.40 13.61
N ALA A 4 7.57 2.87 12.61
CA ALA A 4 7.06 3.06 11.26
C ALA A 4 6.54 1.75 10.65
N THR A 5 7.28 0.65 10.89
CA THR A 5 6.86 -0.69 10.47
C THR A 5 5.56 -1.11 11.14
N LEU A 6 5.43 -0.88 12.44
CA LEU A 6 4.18 -1.16 13.15
C LEU A 6 3.02 -0.33 12.59
N GLU A 7 3.22 0.96 12.33
CA GLU A 7 2.19 1.84 11.77
C GLU A 7 1.69 1.34 10.40
N ILE A 8 2.61 0.97 9.51
CA ILE A 8 2.28 0.40 8.20
C ILE A 8 1.47 -0.88 8.34
N LEU A 9 1.86 -1.78 9.26
CA LEU A 9 1.15 -3.04 9.50
C LEU A 9 -0.28 -2.82 10.04
N ILE A 10 -0.45 -1.84 10.94
CA ILE A 10 -1.76 -1.44 11.46
C ILE A 10 -2.67 -0.97 10.31
N LYS A 11 -2.17 -0.04 9.48
CA LYS A 11 -2.91 0.47 8.32
C LYS A 11 -3.22 -0.64 7.31
N ALA A 12 -2.26 -1.51 7.04
CA ALA A 12 -2.39 -2.63 6.10
C ALA A 12 -3.46 -3.65 6.51
N ARG A 13 -3.71 -3.82 7.82
CA ARG A 13 -4.78 -4.67 8.36
C ARG A 13 -6.09 -3.90 8.61
N ASN A 14 -6.15 -2.62 8.29
CA ASN A 14 -7.31 -1.75 8.52
C ASN A 14 -7.74 -1.77 10.01
N LEU A 15 -6.77 -1.85 10.92
CA LEU A 15 -7.02 -1.83 12.36
C LEU A 15 -6.82 -0.43 12.91
N THR A 16 -7.58 -0.08 13.94
CA THR A 16 -7.35 1.13 14.73
C THR A 16 -6.37 0.85 15.86
N SER A 17 -5.67 1.88 16.33
CA SER A 17 -4.80 1.76 17.51
C SER A 17 -5.56 1.23 18.74
N ALA A 18 -6.84 1.59 18.89
CA ALA A 18 -7.68 1.04 19.96
C ALA A 18 -7.80 -0.49 19.86
N GLN A 19 -8.15 -1.01 18.69
CA GLN A 19 -8.27 -2.46 18.44
C GLN A 19 -6.95 -3.20 18.63
N VAL A 20 -5.84 -2.61 18.19
CA VAL A 20 -4.50 -3.21 18.37
C VAL A 20 -4.15 -3.28 19.85
N SER A 21 -4.36 -2.20 20.60
CA SER A 21 -4.06 -2.16 22.04
C SER A 21 -4.85 -3.20 22.82
N GLU A 22 -6.13 -3.37 22.48
CA GLU A 22 -7.02 -4.36 23.08
C GLU A 22 -6.55 -5.79 22.78
N ARG A 23 -6.28 -6.11 21.51
CA ARG A 23 -5.86 -7.46 21.09
C ARG A 23 -4.50 -7.87 21.63
N VAL A 24 -3.57 -6.92 21.77
CA VAL A 24 -2.24 -7.18 22.34
C VAL A 24 -2.28 -7.24 23.87
N GLY A 25 -3.30 -6.63 24.49
CA GLY A 25 -3.48 -6.57 25.94
C GLY A 25 -2.65 -5.46 26.59
N VAL A 26 -2.54 -4.30 25.94
CA VAL A 26 -1.83 -3.12 26.46
C VAL A 26 -2.73 -1.88 26.48
N SER A 27 -2.36 -0.87 27.26
CA SER A 27 -3.12 0.38 27.28
C SER A 27 -2.98 1.14 25.95
N ARG A 28 -4.01 1.94 25.59
CA ARG A 28 -3.95 2.85 24.42
C ARG A 28 -2.78 3.83 24.51
N GLN A 29 -2.44 4.28 25.73
CA GLN A 29 -1.29 5.16 25.98
C GLN A 29 0.04 4.44 25.68
N THR A 30 0.15 3.16 26.07
CA THR A 30 1.32 2.33 25.77
C THR A 30 1.52 2.20 24.26
N LEU A 31 0.46 1.88 23.52
CA LEU A 31 0.54 1.77 22.06
C LEU A 31 0.86 3.12 21.40
N SER A 32 0.21 4.21 21.84
CA SER A 32 0.53 5.56 21.34
C SER A 32 1.99 5.90 21.56
N LYS A 33 2.55 5.58 22.73
CA LYS A 33 3.98 5.75 23.03
C LYS A 33 4.88 4.89 22.12
N TRP A 34 4.42 3.73 21.67
CA TRP A 34 5.15 2.90 20.71
C TRP A 34 5.18 3.52 19.31
N LEU A 35 4.09 4.16 18.88
CA LEU A 35 3.98 4.79 17.56
C LEU A 35 4.67 6.16 17.49
N ASN A 36 4.73 6.90 18.60
CA ASN A 36 5.20 8.29 18.60
C ASN A 36 6.74 8.45 18.51
N LYS A 37 7.52 7.35 18.62
CA LYS A 37 8.99 7.43 18.59
C LYS A 37 9.53 7.04 17.21
N GLN A 38 10.16 7.96 16.49
CA GLN A 38 10.65 7.74 15.12
C GLN A 38 11.84 6.77 14.98
N LYS A 39 12.50 6.32 16.06
CA LYS A 39 13.79 5.58 15.95
C LYS A 39 13.97 4.40 16.90
N HIS A 40 13.00 3.50 16.95
CA HIS A 40 12.95 2.29 17.80
C HIS A 40 12.44 2.47 19.23
N VAL A 41 11.61 1.50 19.63
CA VAL A 41 11.03 1.40 20.97
C VAL A 41 11.41 0.06 21.59
N GLN A 42 11.85 0.11 22.84
CA GLN A 42 12.04 -1.07 23.67
C GLN A 42 10.67 -1.60 24.08
N VAL A 43 10.34 -2.80 23.60
CA VAL A 43 9.07 -3.50 23.84
C VAL A 43 9.44 -4.86 24.44
N ARG A 44 8.71 -5.27 25.48
CA ARG A 44 8.90 -6.60 26.06
C ARG A 44 8.64 -7.69 25.03
N SER A 45 9.37 -8.79 25.12
CA SER A 45 9.30 -9.90 24.15
C SER A 45 7.90 -10.51 24.03
N ASP A 46 7.16 -10.60 25.14
CA ASP A 46 5.77 -11.08 25.18
C ASP A 46 4.82 -10.22 24.33
N HIS A 47 4.92 -8.89 24.46
CA HIS A 47 4.13 -7.97 23.63
C HIS A 47 4.55 -8.00 22.16
N LEU A 48 5.84 -8.14 21.89
CA LEU A 48 6.36 -8.22 20.53
C LEU A 48 5.89 -9.50 19.82
N GLN A 49 5.85 -10.64 20.53
CA GLN A 49 5.30 -11.89 20.01
C GLN A 49 3.80 -11.75 19.71
N ARG A 50 3.02 -11.17 20.62
CA ARG A 50 1.57 -10.93 20.38
C ARG A 50 1.30 -10.04 19.18
N LEU A 51 2.14 -9.03 18.95
CA LEU A 51 2.07 -8.20 17.74
C LEU A 51 2.40 -9.03 16.49
N ALA A 52 3.46 -9.84 16.54
CA ALA A 52 3.87 -10.72 15.45
C ALA A 52 2.73 -11.68 15.06
N ASP A 53 2.09 -12.28 16.06
CA ASP A 53 0.94 -13.18 15.89
C ASP A 53 -0.27 -12.43 15.31
N LEU A 54 -0.58 -11.24 15.81
CA LEU A 54 -1.69 -10.41 15.33
C LEU A 54 -1.52 -10.01 13.85
N PHE A 55 -0.30 -9.69 13.43
CA PHE A 55 -0.02 -9.26 12.05
C PHE A 55 0.34 -10.41 11.11
N HIS A 56 0.55 -11.62 11.64
CA HIS A 56 1.05 -12.79 10.94
C HIS A 56 2.38 -12.52 10.23
N VAL A 57 3.34 -11.94 10.97
CA VAL A 57 4.69 -11.65 10.48
C VAL A 57 5.72 -12.16 11.50
N PRO A 58 6.95 -12.51 11.08
CA PRO A 58 8.03 -12.79 12.02
C PRO A 58 8.31 -11.61 12.96
N MET A 59 8.71 -11.89 14.21
CA MET A 59 9.12 -10.83 15.16
C MET A 59 10.23 -9.94 14.57
N GLU A 60 11.13 -10.53 13.79
CA GLU A 60 12.20 -9.82 13.09
C GLU A 60 11.66 -8.71 12.19
N THR A 61 10.53 -8.94 11.50
CA THR A 61 9.87 -7.93 10.66
C THR A 61 9.44 -6.72 11.49
N LEU A 62 8.99 -6.91 12.73
CA LEU A 62 8.64 -5.80 13.62
C LEU A 62 9.86 -5.08 14.22
N MET A 63 11.03 -5.72 14.17
CA MET A 63 12.27 -5.18 14.72
C MET A 63 13.02 -4.34 13.71
N ASN A 64 13.02 -4.79 12.45
CA ASN A 64 13.68 -4.12 11.35
C ASN A 64 12.75 -3.07 10.73
N PRO A 65 13.29 -1.95 10.22
CA PRO A 65 12.52 -1.14 9.30
C PRO A 65 12.13 -2.02 8.11
N LEU A 66 10.85 -2.02 7.72
CA LEU A 66 10.51 -2.39 6.35
C LEU A 66 11.44 -1.62 5.41
N PRO A 67 11.92 -2.24 4.31
CA PRO A 67 12.80 -1.55 3.38
C PRO A 67 12.17 -0.22 3.00
N ALA A 68 12.71 0.84 3.60
CA ALA A 68 12.22 2.17 3.40
C ALA A 68 12.75 2.61 2.05
N LEU A 69 11.89 3.25 1.27
CA LEU A 69 12.39 4.04 0.16
C LEU A 69 13.37 5.06 0.75
N GLU A 70 14.55 5.18 0.14
CA GLU A 70 15.45 6.28 0.48
C GLU A 70 14.66 7.59 0.38
N GLU A 71 14.96 8.57 1.23
CA GLU A 71 14.13 9.78 1.34
C GLU A 71 13.92 10.48 -0.01
N ASN A 72 14.95 10.46 -0.87
CA ASN A 72 14.87 10.98 -2.23
C ASN A 72 13.92 10.16 -3.14
N GLN A 73 13.95 8.83 -3.05
CA GLN A 73 13.05 7.95 -3.81
C GLN A 73 11.60 8.11 -3.36
N ALA A 74 11.38 8.25 -2.05
CA ALA A 74 10.05 8.49 -1.49
C ALA A 74 9.45 9.79 -2.02
N ARG A 75 10.23 10.89 -2.00
CA ARG A 75 9.82 12.19 -2.56
C ARG A 75 9.56 12.12 -4.06
N GLU A 76 10.40 11.40 -4.81
CA GLU A 76 10.21 11.22 -6.25
C GLU A 76 8.92 10.46 -6.55
N LEU A 77 8.65 9.39 -5.81
CA LEU A 77 7.40 8.63 -5.93
C LEU A 77 6.19 9.46 -5.49
N GLU A 78 6.29 10.28 -4.44
CA GLU A 78 5.24 11.22 -4.05
C GLU A 78 4.92 12.19 -5.19
N ALA A 79 5.95 12.83 -5.76
CA ALA A 79 5.78 13.76 -6.88
C ALA A 79 5.24 13.09 -8.14
N THR A 80 5.53 11.81 -8.35
CA THR A 80 5.13 11.08 -9.56
C THR A 80 3.73 10.48 -9.43
N LEU A 81 3.42 9.87 -8.29
CA LEU A 81 2.21 9.07 -8.08
C LEU A 81 1.15 9.77 -7.23
N ASN A 82 1.53 10.71 -6.38
CA ASN A 82 0.64 11.37 -5.43
C ASN A 82 0.68 12.91 -5.52
N TRP A 83 0.96 13.45 -6.71
CA TRP A 83 1.11 14.89 -6.95
C TRP A 83 -0.12 15.74 -6.59
N ASP A 84 -1.32 15.17 -6.73
CA ASP A 84 -2.59 15.82 -6.39
C ASP A 84 -3.03 15.58 -4.94
N ARG A 85 -2.22 14.87 -4.15
CA ARG A 85 -2.49 14.53 -2.75
C ARG A 85 -3.83 13.82 -2.54
N LEU A 86 -4.27 13.04 -3.53
CA LEU A 86 -5.45 12.19 -3.40
C LEU A 86 -5.31 11.20 -2.22
N TYR A 87 -4.08 10.77 -1.96
CA TYR A 87 -3.71 9.97 -0.80
C TYR A 87 -2.84 10.79 0.15
N LEU A 88 -2.84 10.45 1.43
CA LEU A 88 -2.07 11.18 2.44
C LEU A 88 -0.56 10.96 2.30
N SER A 89 -0.16 9.76 1.84
CA SER A 89 1.22 9.40 1.50
C SER A 89 1.26 8.35 0.39
N VAL A 90 2.47 8.04 -0.12
CA VAL A 90 2.67 6.93 -1.08
C VAL A 90 2.31 5.58 -0.46
N GLU A 91 2.56 5.37 0.84
CA GLU A 91 2.13 4.17 1.55
C GLU A 91 0.61 4.01 1.51
N ASP A 92 -0.14 5.10 1.74
CA ASP A 92 -1.61 5.05 1.69
C ASP A 92 -2.11 4.76 0.27
N LEU A 93 -1.44 5.25 -0.77
CA LEU A 93 -1.68 4.84 -2.17
C LEU A 93 -1.40 3.35 -2.38
N ILE A 94 -0.28 2.82 -1.87
CA ILE A 94 0.07 1.40 -1.98
C ILE A 94 -0.97 0.52 -1.27
N LEU A 95 -1.47 0.95 -0.12
CA LEU A 95 -2.54 0.26 0.60
C LEU A 95 -3.85 0.26 -0.20
N ALA A 96 -4.19 1.38 -0.84
CA ALA A 96 -5.34 1.47 -1.74
C ALA A 96 -5.18 0.59 -2.99
N LEU A 97 -3.96 0.49 -3.56
CA LEU A 97 -3.62 -0.44 -4.63
C LEU A 97 -3.82 -1.90 -4.21
N LYS A 98 -3.35 -2.27 -3.01
CA LYS A 98 -3.55 -3.61 -2.45
C LYS A 98 -5.04 -3.96 -2.28
N LYS A 99 -5.86 -2.96 -1.95
CA LYS A 99 -7.32 -3.08 -1.86
C LYS A 99 -8.04 -3.03 -3.21
N TRP A 100 -7.30 -2.84 -4.32
CA TRP A 100 -7.85 -2.67 -5.66
C TRP A 100 -8.82 -1.50 -5.80
N GLU A 101 -8.58 -0.41 -5.07
CA GLU A 101 -9.38 0.79 -5.18
C GLU A 101 -9.26 1.37 -6.60
N PRO A 102 -10.38 1.65 -7.29
CA PRO A 102 -10.35 2.06 -8.69
C PRO A 102 -9.49 3.31 -8.96
N GLN A 103 -9.50 4.28 -8.05
CA GLN A 103 -8.72 5.52 -8.19
C GLN A 103 -7.20 5.25 -8.09
N ALA A 104 -6.79 4.40 -7.14
CA ALA A 104 -5.38 4.03 -6.96
C ALA A 104 -4.85 3.29 -8.19
N VAL A 105 -5.61 2.29 -8.67
CA VAL A 105 -5.23 1.51 -9.85
C VAL A 105 -5.18 2.40 -11.09
N ALA A 106 -6.17 3.29 -11.27
CA ALA A 106 -6.17 4.27 -12.35
C ALA A 106 -4.97 5.20 -12.29
N ARG A 107 -4.56 5.67 -11.09
CA ARG A 107 -3.36 6.48 -10.91
C ARG A 107 -2.11 5.75 -11.38
N LEU A 108 -1.91 4.52 -10.92
CA LEU A 108 -0.75 3.72 -11.32
C LEU A 108 -0.72 3.51 -12.85
N VAL A 109 -1.86 3.16 -13.45
CA VAL A 109 -2.00 2.98 -14.91
C VAL A 109 -1.82 4.28 -15.67
N GLN A 110 -2.27 5.41 -15.12
CA GLN A 110 -2.09 6.72 -15.74
C GLN A 110 -0.62 7.12 -15.80
N THR A 111 0.16 6.79 -14.77
CA THR A 111 1.58 7.11 -14.69
C THR A 111 2.44 6.16 -15.52
N TYR A 112 2.23 4.85 -15.41
CA TYR A 112 3.13 3.85 -15.99
C TYR A 112 2.56 3.06 -17.18
N GLY A 113 1.28 3.27 -17.52
CA GLY A 113 0.58 2.50 -18.55
C GLY A 113 0.17 1.09 -18.09
N LEU A 114 -0.64 0.39 -18.89
CA LEU A 114 -1.22 -0.91 -18.52
C LEU A 114 -0.17 -2.01 -18.31
N VAL A 115 0.87 -2.06 -19.15
CA VAL A 115 1.86 -3.15 -19.15
C VAL A 115 2.78 -3.07 -17.93
N THR A 116 3.36 -1.90 -17.67
CA THR A 116 4.25 -1.70 -16.52
C THR A 116 3.46 -1.81 -15.22
N SER A 117 2.27 -1.22 -15.15
CA SER A 117 1.42 -1.34 -13.95
C SER A 117 1.06 -2.79 -13.64
N ALA A 118 0.77 -3.62 -14.66
CA ALA A 118 0.52 -5.05 -14.47
C ALA A 118 1.72 -5.80 -13.85
N ARG A 119 2.95 -5.39 -14.17
CA ARG A 119 4.15 -5.95 -13.53
C ARG A 119 4.28 -5.48 -12.09
N ILE A 120 4.00 -4.20 -11.82
CA ILE A 120 4.08 -3.63 -10.47
C ILE A 120 3.07 -4.27 -9.51
N VAL A 121 1.81 -4.44 -9.92
CA VAL A 121 0.80 -5.10 -9.06
C VAL A 121 0.96 -6.62 -8.99
N GLY A 122 1.76 -7.23 -9.87
CA GLY A 122 1.99 -8.67 -9.90
C GLY A 122 0.82 -9.53 -10.41
N ASP A 123 -0.32 -8.93 -10.77
CA ASP A 123 -1.49 -9.64 -11.30
C ASP A 123 -2.01 -8.97 -12.59
N LYS A 124 -1.41 -9.38 -13.72
CA LYS A 124 -1.81 -8.91 -15.05
C LYS A 124 -3.28 -9.22 -15.32
N LYS A 125 -3.77 -10.42 -15.02
CA LYS A 125 -5.13 -10.82 -15.38
C LYS A 125 -6.15 -9.96 -14.64
N ALA A 126 -5.98 -9.76 -13.33
CA ALA A 126 -6.87 -8.94 -12.54
C ALA A 126 -6.86 -7.47 -12.98
N LEU A 127 -5.69 -6.90 -13.30
CA LEU A 127 -5.59 -5.52 -13.76
C LEU A 127 -6.36 -5.33 -15.07
N TRP A 128 -6.18 -6.22 -16.03
CA TRP A 128 -6.82 -6.11 -17.35
C TRP A 128 -8.32 -6.37 -17.28
N ASN A 129 -8.76 -7.37 -16.51
CA ASN A 129 -10.20 -7.64 -16.30
C ASN A 129 -10.92 -6.45 -15.65
N ARG A 130 -10.23 -5.72 -14.77
CA ARG A 130 -10.82 -4.60 -14.02
C ARG A 130 -10.75 -3.26 -14.76
N TYR A 131 -10.10 -3.19 -15.91
CA TYR A 131 -9.93 -1.95 -16.67
C TYR A 131 -11.24 -1.18 -16.93
N PRO A 132 -12.36 -1.81 -17.32
CA PRO A 132 -13.63 -1.11 -17.48
C PRO A 132 -14.12 -0.36 -16.22
N TYR A 133 -13.75 -0.83 -15.04
CA TYR A 133 -14.20 -0.26 -13.75
C TYR A 133 -13.37 0.94 -13.32
N TYR A 134 -12.06 0.92 -13.53
CA TYR A 134 -11.18 2.00 -13.10
C TYR A 134 -10.87 3.03 -14.19
N LYS A 135 -11.06 2.70 -15.48
CA LYS A 135 -10.72 3.63 -16.58
C LYS A 135 -11.42 4.99 -16.49
N LYS A 136 -12.60 5.05 -15.85
CA LYS A 136 -13.35 6.30 -15.61
C LYS A 136 -12.58 7.33 -14.78
N HIS A 137 -11.57 6.91 -14.01
CA HIS A 137 -10.70 7.77 -13.21
C HIS A 137 -9.41 8.19 -13.93
N ILE A 138 -9.16 7.66 -15.14
CA ILE A 138 -8.00 8.03 -15.95
C ILE A 138 -8.33 9.26 -16.79
N HIS A 139 -7.38 10.20 -16.92
CA HIS A 139 -7.54 11.38 -17.75
C HIS A 139 -8.04 11.05 -19.18
N PRO A 140 -9.05 11.75 -19.74
CA PRO A 140 -9.70 11.37 -20.99
C PRO A 140 -8.76 11.22 -22.19
N GLY A 141 -7.72 12.07 -22.27
CA GLY A 141 -6.73 12.01 -23.35
C GLY A 141 -5.95 10.69 -23.36
N LEU A 142 -5.45 10.27 -22.20
CA LEU A 142 -4.71 9.02 -22.06
C LEU A 142 -5.63 7.79 -22.17
N ARG A 143 -6.86 7.90 -21.66
CA ARG A 143 -7.85 6.81 -21.69
C ARG A 143 -8.08 6.26 -23.09
N LYS A 144 -8.17 7.13 -24.11
CA LYS A 144 -8.37 6.70 -25.51
C LYS A 144 -7.26 5.77 -26.00
N ILE A 145 -6.01 6.10 -25.68
CA ILE A 145 -4.84 5.28 -26.04
C ILE A 145 -4.88 3.95 -25.29
N LEU A 146 -5.18 3.99 -23.99
CA LEU A 146 -5.27 2.79 -23.16
C LEU A 146 -6.44 1.88 -23.55
N ASP A 147 -7.56 2.43 -24.01
CA ASP A 147 -8.69 1.66 -24.55
C ASP A 147 -8.23 0.81 -25.75
N GLN A 148 -7.46 1.39 -26.68
CA GLN A 148 -6.90 0.66 -27.83
C GLN A 148 -5.95 -0.46 -27.39
N VAL A 149 -5.02 -0.17 -26.47
CA VAL A 149 -4.08 -1.16 -25.92
C VAL A 149 -4.83 -2.30 -25.21
N TRP A 150 -5.84 -1.96 -24.42
CA TRP A 150 -6.66 -2.92 -23.70
C TRP A 150 -7.40 -3.85 -24.67
N GLU A 151 -8.07 -3.29 -25.68
CA GLU A 151 -8.81 -4.06 -26.68
C GLU A 151 -7.92 -5.02 -27.48
N GLN A 152 -6.73 -4.58 -27.88
CA GLN A 152 -5.79 -5.42 -28.64
C GLN A 152 -5.39 -6.66 -27.86
N GLN A 153 -5.01 -6.52 -26.59
CA GLN A 153 -4.64 -7.67 -25.77
C GLN A 153 -5.85 -8.53 -25.40
N TRP A 154 -7.00 -7.91 -25.14
CA TRP A 154 -8.23 -8.65 -24.82
C TRP A 154 -8.59 -9.62 -25.96
N LYS A 155 -8.50 -9.14 -27.20
CA LYS A 155 -8.68 -9.95 -28.42
C LYS A 155 -7.65 -11.07 -28.56
N GLN A 156 -6.41 -10.87 -28.09
CA GLN A 156 -5.38 -11.91 -28.08
C GLN A 156 -5.58 -12.97 -26.99
N THR A 157 -6.28 -12.64 -25.89
CA THR A 157 -6.46 -13.53 -24.75
C THR A 157 -7.71 -14.42 -24.90
N LEU A 158 -8.58 -14.11 -25.87
CA LEU A 158 -9.79 -14.87 -26.24
C LEU A 158 -9.56 -15.87 -27.40
N LYS A 159 -8.35 -15.89 -27.97
CA LYS A 159 -7.91 -16.90 -28.95
C LYS A 159 -7.10 -17.96 -28.23
#